data_AF-J6FCG6-F1
#
_entry.id   AF-J6FCG6-F1
#
_cell.length_a   1.000
_cell.length_b   1.000
_cell.length_c   1.000
_cell.angle_alpha   90.00
_cell.angle_beta   90.00
_cell.angle_gamma   90.00
#
_symmetry.space_group_name_H-M   'P 1'
#
loop_
_entity.id
_entity.type
_entity.pdbx_description
1 polymer ?
#
loop_
_entity_poly.entity_id
_entity_poly.type
_entity_poly.pdbx_seq_one_letter_code
_entity_poly.pdbx_strand_id
1 'polypeptide(L)'
;MTTPRLISRLPSLSRPIYQLRFYSDKPNKPKMPLNTEEALKSGQMTPGTIAKQLSQLDLPAPSNLQLNDGPKSANSVRSNDSADLSERLSHLNLPEPEALSRANAHRRSESQSQDLAEKLSKMQLPQPERIYGPDDTQAGSKKGVSAEDWAKVKLEDEVPEAVRSPTDPRFQRNVQSPPPKAAAAASSSTPAAASGTSTPKSATAAKEQKITPFDVQGGVDADGKEIGIDYDKLAKRFGATPISQELLERFERVTGHKPHPLMRRGTFYTHRDFDKILDLYEAGKPFYLYTGRGPSSDSMHMGHLIPFLFTAWLQEVFGCVCVIQVTDDEKYLLDRDAKKQQALIKKNPQDKRSPYWILDKYFEMGQANIADIIACGFDKEKTFIFSDLDYISKAFYRNVVLMAKTMTVTQSKGVFGFSDSDNVGMLHFAAVQSTPSFANSFPHIFGDRTDIPCLIPCAIDQDPYFLVCRDAADRLKYKKPALLHAKFLPALQGAGTKMSASNPNSNITLTDAPNVIKNKIRKHAFSGGGATQELHQQNGGNPDVDIAYLYLSYFEDDDAKMQHLADEYRAGRLSTVQLKDECIAKLQEVVAGFQKRRSEVTPELVKYYQDATRQIDPTPKPRKA
;
A
#
# COMPACT_ATOMS: atom_id res chain seq x y z
N MET A 1 -1.02 -17.94 86.10
CA MET A 1 -1.84 -19.14 86.38
C MET A 1 -2.35 -19.71 85.06
N THR A 2 -1.93 -20.94 84.74
CA THR A 2 -2.65 -22.01 84.01
C THR A 2 -3.35 -21.77 82.65
N THR A 3 -2.80 -22.38 81.59
CA THR A 3 -3.50 -23.06 80.45
C THR A 3 -4.36 -24.24 80.93
N PRO A 4 -5.43 -24.73 80.23
CA PRO A 4 -5.38 -25.57 78.99
C PRO A 4 -6.51 -25.27 77.94
N ARG A 5 -6.45 -25.52 76.61
CA ARG A 5 -6.12 -26.66 75.69
C ARG A 5 -7.35 -27.47 75.18
N LEU A 6 -7.41 -27.67 73.84
CA LEU A 6 -7.85 -28.87 73.05
C LEU A 6 -9.37 -29.05 72.72
N ILE A 7 -9.87 -29.60 71.58
CA ILE A 7 -9.40 -30.27 70.32
C ILE A 7 -10.58 -30.34 69.30
N SER A 8 -10.32 -30.28 67.98
CA SER A 8 -10.65 -31.28 66.91
C SER A 8 -10.79 -30.62 65.53
N ARG A 9 -10.39 -31.15 64.37
CA ARG A 9 -9.50 -32.23 63.88
C ARG A 9 -9.20 -31.87 62.39
N LEU A 10 -7.99 -32.16 61.93
CA LEU A 10 -7.49 -32.07 60.53
C LEU A 10 -7.73 -33.43 59.79
N PRO A 11 -7.63 -33.59 58.45
CA PRO A 11 -6.37 -33.36 57.71
C PRO A 11 -6.41 -32.86 56.24
N SER A 12 -5.26 -32.29 55.86
CA SER A 12 -4.78 -31.96 54.51
C SER A 12 -4.59 -33.16 53.60
N LEU A 13 -4.65 -32.96 52.28
CA LEU A 13 -3.72 -33.62 51.33
C LEU A 13 -3.67 -32.87 49.99
N SER A 14 -2.44 -32.53 49.62
CA SER A 14 -1.94 -31.89 48.40
C SER A 14 -1.99 -32.81 47.18
N ARG A 15 -2.10 -32.21 45.97
CA ARG A 15 -2.10 -32.89 44.65
C ARG A 15 -1.39 -32.01 43.60
N PRO A 16 -0.82 -32.58 42.51
CA PRO A 16 0.64 -32.69 42.42
C PRO A 16 1.28 -32.03 41.17
N ILE A 17 2.59 -31.80 41.32
CA ILE A 17 3.56 -31.44 40.27
C ILE A 17 4.00 -32.75 39.58
N TYR A 18 3.88 -32.83 38.25
CA TYR A 18 4.45 -33.93 37.47
C TYR A 18 5.92 -33.63 37.12
N GLN A 19 6.84 -34.34 37.78
CA GLN A 19 8.24 -34.49 37.38
C GLN A 19 8.41 -35.79 36.58
N LEU A 20 8.96 -35.71 35.37
CA LEU A 20 9.40 -36.88 34.58
C LEU A 20 10.77 -37.36 35.09
N ARG A 21 10.83 -38.61 35.56
CA ARG A 21 12.08 -39.34 35.83
C ARG A 21 12.39 -40.31 34.68
N PHE A 22 13.65 -40.29 34.27
CA PHE A 22 14.30 -41.24 33.38
C PHE A 22 14.40 -42.63 34.04
N TYR A 23 14.16 -43.68 33.26
CA TYR A 23 14.59 -45.05 33.58
C TYR A 23 15.46 -45.58 32.44
N SER A 24 16.70 -45.92 32.80
CA SER A 24 17.61 -46.75 32.01
C SER A 24 17.28 -48.22 32.27
N ASP A 25 17.29 -49.06 31.23
CA ASP A 25 17.80 -50.44 31.32
C ASP A 25 17.95 -51.07 29.91
N LYS A 26 19.15 -51.61 29.65
CA LYS A 26 19.45 -52.67 28.67
C LYS A 26 20.57 -53.51 29.28
N PRO A 27 20.60 -54.85 29.12
CA PRO A 27 21.45 -55.39 28.04
C PRO A 27 21.02 -56.76 27.46
N ASN A 28 21.21 -56.97 26.15
CA ASN A 28 22.07 -58.05 25.64
C ASN A 28 22.36 -57.90 24.13
N LYS A 29 23.64 -58.06 23.75
CA LYS A 29 24.17 -58.12 22.38
C LYS A 29 24.86 -59.47 22.19
N PRO A 30 25.04 -59.93 20.94
CA PRO A 30 26.37 -60.37 20.53
C PRO A 30 26.97 -59.53 19.37
N LYS A 31 28.31 -59.49 19.39
CA LYS A 31 29.37 -58.82 18.59
C LYS A 31 29.32 -59.16 17.08
N MET A 32 29.98 -58.54 16.09
CA MET A 32 30.85 -57.37 15.76
C MET A 32 31.05 -57.42 14.20
N PRO A 33 31.76 -56.53 13.46
CA PRO A 33 32.66 -55.45 13.87
C PRO A 33 32.36 -54.07 13.26
N LEU A 34 33.09 -53.07 13.76
CA LEU A 34 33.14 -51.71 13.25
C LEU A 34 33.77 -51.68 11.85
N ASN A 35 33.25 -50.79 10.99
CA ASN A 35 34.11 -49.89 10.24
C ASN A 35 33.49 -48.48 10.25
N THR A 36 34.27 -47.56 10.78
CA THR A 36 34.01 -46.12 10.86
C THR A 36 34.30 -45.48 9.52
N GLU A 37 33.27 -44.94 8.86
CA GLU A 37 33.28 -43.77 7.96
C GLU A 37 31.99 -43.84 7.12
N GLU A 38 30.95 -43.10 7.52
CA GLU A 38 30.02 -42.45 6.57
C GLU A 38 29.01 -41.58 7.33
N ALA A 39 28.89 -40.34 6.85
CA ALA A 39 28.11 -39.27 7.44
C ALA A 39 26.60 -39.54 7.43
N LEU A 40 25.93 -39.16 8.51
CA LEU A 40 24.48 -39.10 8.66
C LEU A 40 23.83 -38.24 7.54
N LYS A 41 23.15 -38.89 6.60
CA LYS A 41 22.04 -38.32 5.83
C LYS A 41 20.74 -38.61 6.56
N SER A 42 20.00 -37.60 7.01
CA SER A 42 18.57 -37.75 7.33
C SER A 42 17.73 -37.05 6.27
N GLY A 43 17.03 -37.85 5.47
CA GLY A 43 16.17 -37.41 4.35
C GLY A 43 14.80 -36.93 4.80
N GLN A 44 14.71 -35.74 5.41
CA GLN A 44 13.43 -35.05 5.53
C GLN A 44 13.16 -34.22 4.27
N MET A 45 12.11 -34.61 3.52
CA MET A 45 11.58 -33.80 2.43
C MET A 45 11.06 -32.47 2.99
N THR A 46 11.36 -31.36 2.32
CA THR A 46 10.86 -30.05 2.74
C THR A 46 9.35 -29.95 2.48
N PRO A 47 8.60 -29.11 3.23
CA PRO A 47 7.18 -28.87 2.96
C PRO A 47 6.89 -28.47 1.52
N GLY A 48 7.81 -27.76 0.86
CA GLY A 48 7.70 -27.40 -0.56
C GLY A 48 7.81 -28.61 -1.49
N THR A 49 8.71 -29.56 -1.20
CA THR A 49 8.82 -30.82 -1.96
C THR A 49 7.58 -31.69 -1.77
N ILE A 50 7.03 -31.75 -0.56
CA ILE A 50 5.79 -32.49 -0.25
C ILE A 50 4.60 -31.83 -0.96
N ALA A 51 4.46 -30.50 -0.91
CA ALA A 51 3.40 -29.77 -1.59
C ALA A 51 3.44 -29.97 -3.11
N LYS A 52 4.65 -29.99 -3.69
CA LYS A 52 4.85 -30.26 -5.12
C LYS A 52 4.51 -31.70 -5.51
N GLN A 53 4.79 -32.68 -4.64
CA GLN A 53 4.36 -34.07 -4.84
C GLN A 53 2.85 -34.22 -4.67
N LEU A 54 2.25 -33.57 -3.67
CA LEU A 54 0.80 -33.57 -3.45
C LEU A 54 0.03 -32.90 -4.59
N SER A 55 0.56 -31.82 -5.17
CA SER A 55 -0.06 -31.17 -6.33
C SER A 55 0.08 -31.98 -7.62
N GLN A 56 0.90 -33.03 -7.62
CA GLN A 56 1.09 -33.97 -8.73
C GLN A 56 0.32 -35.28 -8.53
N LEU A 57 -0.29 -35.48 -7.36
CA LEU A 57 -1.15 -36.62 -7.08
C LEU A 57 -2.57 -36.32 -7.54
N ASP A 58 -3.03 -37.08 -8.53
CA ASP A 58 -4.40 -37.04 -9.01
C ASP A 58 -5.30 -37.76 -7.99
N LEU A 59 -5.74 -37.04 -6.96
CA LEU A 59 -6.57 -37.59 -5.90
C LEU A 59 -8.04 -37.63 -6.35
N PRO A 60 -8.70 -38.79 -6.31
CA PRO A 60 -10.12 -38.89 -6.66
C PRO A 60 -10.96 -38.06 -5.69
N ALA A 61 -12.07 -37.50 -6.18
CA ALA A 61 -13.04 -36.81 -5.33
C ALA A 61 -13.45 -37.71 -4.15
N PRO A 62 -13.57 -37.18 -2.93
CA PRO A 62 -13.85 -38.00 -1.74
C PRO A 62 -15.20 -38.70 -1.89
N SER A 63 -15.16 -40.02 -2.05
CA SER A 63 -16.32 -40.83 -2.42
C SER A 63 -17.13 -41.39 -1.23
N ASN A 64 -16.86 -40.95 0.01
CA ASN A 64 -17.56 -41.45 1.20
C ASN A 64 -17.90 -40.36 2.24
N LEU A 65 -18.62 -39.32 1.82
CA LEU A 65 -19.35 -38.43 2.74
C LEU A 65 -20.82 -38.85 2.77
N GLN A 66 -21.14 -39.88 3.57
CA GLN A 66 -22.53 -40.18 3.93
C GLN A 66 -22.95 -39.21 5.04
N LEU A 67 -23.74 -38.19 4.67
CA LEU A 67 -24.49 -37.39 5.63
C LEU A 67 -25.66 -38.23 6.14
N ASN A 68 -25.61 -38.66 7.39
CA ASN A 68 -26.72 -39.31 8.08
C ASN A 68 -27.81 -38.26 8.38
N ASP A 69 -28.89 -38.26 7.61
CA ASP A 69 -30.14 -37.61 8.01
C ASP A 69 -30.85 -38.48 9.06
N GLY A 70 -31.03 -37.95 10.26
CA GLY A 70 -31.76 -38.58 11.36
C GLY A 70 -33.28 -38.70 11.10
N PRO A 71 -34.01 -39.45 11.94
CA PRO A 71 -35.31 -40.03 11.58
C PRO A 71 -36.46 -39.01 11.55
N LYS A 72 -37.32 -39.15 10.54
CA LYS A 72 -38.56 -38.40 10.37
C LYS A 72 -39.59 -38.83 11.43
N SER A 73 -40.06 -37.86 12.22
CA SER A 73 -41.27 -37.98 13.05
C SER A 73 -42.51 -37.89 12.16
N ALA A 74 -43.42 -38.85 12.35
CA ALA A 74 -44.74 -38.88 11.74
C ALA A 74 -45.70 -37.94 12.48
N ASN A 75 -46.44 -37.11 11.75
CA ASN A 75 -47.83 -36.81 12.07
C ASN A 75 -48.56 -36.24 10.85
N SER A 76 -49.68 -36.88 10.55
CA SER A 76 -50.62 -36.57 9.46
C SER A 76 -51.60 -35.47 9.87
N VAL A 77 -51.87 -34.52 8.98
CA VAL A 77 -53.23 -33.98 8.76
C VAL A 77 -53.40 -33.71 7.27
N ARG A 78 -54.45 -34.30 6.70
CA ARG A 78 -54.91 -34.11 5.30
C ARG A 78 -55.56 -32.73 5.14
N SER A 79 -55.23 -32.04 4.06
CA SER A 79 -56.21 -31.27 3.28
C SER A 79 -55.92 -31.48 1.80
N ASN A 80 -56.90 -32.04 1.09
CA ASN A 80 -56.94 -32.08 -0.37
C ASN A 80 -57.13 -30.63 -0.84
N ASP A 81 -56.18 -30.09 -1.61
CA ASP A 81 -56.39 -29.01 -2.61
C ASP A 81 -55.05 -28.46 -3.22
N SER A 82 -53.95 -29.21 -3.18
CA SER A 82 -52.67 -28.73 -3.73
C SER A 82 -52.39 -29.14 -5.19
N ALA A 83 -53.27 -29.91 -5.82
CA ALA A 83 -53.06 -30.37 -7.20
C ALA A 83 -53.59 -29.38 -8.26
N ASP A 84 -54.61 -28.56 -7.94
CA ASP A 84 -55.26 -27.65 -8.91
C ASP A 84 -54.48 -26.33 -9.12
N LEU A 85 -53.61 -25.94 -8.18
CA LEU A 85 -52.86 -24.67 -8.27
C LEU A 85 -51.63 -24.75 -9.17
N SER A 86 -50.95 -25.91 -9.20
CA SER A 86 -49.75 -26.10 -10.02
C SER A 86 -50.07 -26.24 -11.51
N GLU A 87 -51.24 -26.80 -11.84
CA GLU A 87 -51.71 -26.96 -13.21
C GLU A 87 -52.31 -25.64 -13.77
N ARG A 88 -52.90 -24.81 -12.92
CA ARG A 88 -53.39 -23.48 -13.32
C ARG A 88 -52.26 -22.44 -13.50
N LEU A 89 -51.11 -22.65 -12.87
CA LEU A 89 -49.93 -21.79 -13.01
C LEU A 89 -49.04 -22.14 -14.21
N SER A 90 -49.11 -23.36 -14.74
CA SER A 90 -48.32 -23.79 -15.91
C SER A 90 -48.85 -23.24 -17.25
N HIS A 91 -50.07 -22.70 -17.27
CA HIS A 91 -50.69 -22.09 -18.45
C HIS A 91 -50.50 -20.56 -18.54
N LEU A 92 -49.83 -19.93 -17.58
CA LEU A 92 -49.50 -18.51 -17.62
C LEU A 92 -48.11 -18.31 -18.24
N ASN A 93 -48.09 -17.91 -19.51
CA ASN A 93 -46.87 -17.55 -20.22
C ASN A 93 -46.42 -16.14 -19.78
N LEU A 94 -45.80 -16.04 -18.60
CA LEU A 94 -45.25 -14.79 -18.06
C LEU A 94 -43.75 -14.66 -18.41
N PRO A 95 -43.26 -13.45 -18.74
CA PRO A 95 -41.83 -13.24 -19.02
C PRO A 95 -40.96 -13.60 -17.81
N GLU A 96 -39.82 -14.26 -18.06
CA GLU A 96 -38.87 -14.66 -17.03
C GLU A 96 -38.35 -13.42 -16.26
N PRO A 97 -38.33 -13.40 -14.91
CA PRO A 97 -37.86 -12.26 -14.15
C PRO A 97 -36.40 -11.90 -14.51
N GLU A 98 -36.11 -10.63 -14.78
CA GLU A 98 -34.77 -10.17 -15.18
C GLU A 98 -33.64 -10.63 -14.24
N ALA A 99 -33.93 -10.83 -12.96
CA ALA A 99 -32.98 -11.33 -11.98
C ALA A 99 -32.54 -12.78 -12.28
N LEU A 100 -33.46 -13.65 -12.74
CA LEU A 100 -33.15 -15.01 -13.16
C LEU A 100 -32.41 -15.03 -14.51
N SER A 101 -32.80 -14.18 -15.45
CA SER A 101 -32.09 -14.05 -16.74
C SER A 101 -30.65 -13.58 -16.55
N ARG A 102 -30.40 -12.59 -15.67
CA ARG A 102 -29.04 -12.14 -15.31
C ARG A 102 -28.24 -13.20 -14.57
N ALA A 103 -28.86 -13.94 -13.64
CA ALA A 103 -28.18 -15.03 -12.93
C ALA A 103 -27.81 -16.20 -13.88
N ASN A 104 -28.68 -16.50 -14.84
CA ASN A 104 -28.43 -17.53 -15.85
C ASN A 104 -27.37 -17.07 -16.88
N ALA A 105 -27.35 -15.79 -17.25
CA ALA A 105 -26.30 -15.21 -18.11
C ALA A 105 -24.94 -15.21 -17.40
N HIS A 106 -24.90 -14.88 -16.10
CA HIS A 106 -23.68 -14.92 -15.28
C HIS A 106 -23.14 -16.36 -15.16
N ARG A 107 -24.01 -17.35 -14.87
CA ARG A 107 -23.61 -18.77 -14.83
C ARG A 107 -23.09 -19.28 -16.17
N ARG A 108 -23.69 -18.87 -17.28
CA ARG A 108 -23.21 -19.23 -18.63
C ARG A 108 -21.85 -18.60 -18.94
N SER A 109 -21.63 -17.34 -18.53
CA SER A 109 -20.33 -16.66 -18.68
C SER A 109 -19.23 -17.31 -17.84
N GLU A 110 -19.54 -17.74 -16.61
CA GLU A 110 -18.59 -18.45 -15.74
C GLU A 110 -18.26 -19.85 -16.28
N SER A 111 -19.27 -20.59 -16.76
CA SER A 111 -19.08 -21.89 -17.41
C SER A 111 -18.25 -21.77 -18.70
N GLN A 112 -18.50 -20.77 -19.54
CA GLN A 112 -17.71 -20.53 -20.76
C GLN A 112 -16.26 -20.14 -20.44
N SER A 113 -16.05 -19.40 -19.35
CA SER A 113 -14.71 -19.02 -18.89
C SER A 113 -13.94 -20.21 -18.31
N GLN A 114 -14.64 -21.12 -17.62
CA GLN A 114 -14.07 -22.37 -17.11
C GLN A 114 -13.75 -23.36 -18.24
N ASP A 115 -14.65 -23.53 -19.21
CA ASP A 115 -14.42 -24.39 -20.39
C ASP A 115 -13.27 -23.86 -21.28
N LEU A 116 -13.13 -22.54 -21.40
CA LEU A 116 -12.03 -21.91 -22.14
C LEU A 116 -10.69 -22.07 -21.42
N ALA A 117 -10.68 -21.92 -20.09
CA ALA A 117 -9.50 -22.16 -19.26
C ALA A 117 -9.08 -23.63 -19.26
N GLU A 118 -10.05 -24.56 -19.29
CA GLU A 118 -9.80 -26.00 -19.37
C GLU A 118 -9.34 -26.44 -20.78
N LYS A 119 -9.82 -25.79 -21.84
CA LYS A 119 -9.28 -25.95 -23.20
C LYS A 119 -7.85 -25.40 -23.32
N LEU A 120 -7.57 -24.24 -22.74
CA LEU A 120 -6.25 -23.62 -22.75
C LEU A 120 -5.23 -24.41 -21.92
N SER A 121 -5.66 -25.08 -20.84
CA SER A 121 -4.77 -25.93 -20.03
C SER A 121 -4.44 -27.28 -20.70
N LYS A 122 -5.32 -27.77 -21.58
CA LYS A 122 -5.11 -28.99 -22.38
C LYS A 122 -4.35 -28.75 -23.69
N MET A 123 -4.20 -27.51 -24.12
CA MET A 123 -3.31 -27.15 -25.23
C MET A 123 -1.86 -27.15 -24.73
N GLN A 124 -1.06 -28.12 -25.16
CA GLN A 124 0.41 -28.06 -25.03
C GLN A 124 0.95 -26.99 -25.98
N LEU A 125 0.85 -25.73 -25.54
CA LEU A 125 1.53 -24.63 -26.20
C LEU A 125 3.03 -24.76 -25.91
N PRO A 126 3.90 -24.77 -26.93
CA PRO A 126 5.34 -24.82 -26.70
C PRO A 126 5.74 -23.59 -25.88
N GLN A 127 6.52 -23.80 -24.82
CA GLN A 127 7.14 -22.68 -24.12
C GLN A 127 8.06 -21.96 -25.11
N PRO A 128 8.10 -20.62 -25.12
CA PRO A 128 9.00 -19.91 -26.01
C PRO A 128 10.43 -20.29 -25.62
N GLU A 129 11.10 -21.05 -26.50
CA GLU A 129 12.52 -21.32 -26.36
C GLU A 129 13.24 -19.98 -26.37
N ARG A 130 13.94 -19.67 -25.28
CA ARG A 130 14.78 -18.48 -25.18
C ARG A 130 15.92 -18.65 -26.17
N ILE A 131 15.89 -17.89 -27.27
CA ILE A 131 16.97 -17.91 -28.25
C ILE A 131 18.17 -17.17 -27.65
N TYR A 132 19.26 -17.89 -27.41
CA TYR A 132 20.49 -17.33 -26.85
C TYR A 132 21.24 -16.53 -27.91
N GLY A 133 21.76 -15.37 -27.52
CA GLY A 133 22.61 -14.55 -28.38
C GLY A 133 24.01 -15.17 -28.54
N PRO A 134 24.81 -14.72 -29.51
CA PRO A 134 26.15 -15.28 -29.79
C PRO A 134 27.14 -15.18 -28.61
N ASP A 135 26.88 -14.35 -27.60
CA ASP A 135 27.76 -14.14 -26.44
C ASP A 135 27.23 -14.74 -25.12
N ASP A 136 26.10 -15.46 -25.13
CA ASP A 136 25.56 -16.11 -23.94
C ASP A 136 26.28 -17.45 -23.68
N THR A 137 27.06 -17.54 -22.60
CA THR A 137 27.68 -18.80 -22.16
C THR A 137 27.09 -19.30 -20.84
N GLN A 138 26.57 -20.52 -20.85
CA GLN A 138 26.27 -21.30 -19.64
C GLN A 138 27.14 -22.56 -19.61
N ALA A 139 27.61 -22.92 -18.42
CA ALA A 139 28.39 -24.13 -18.19
C ALA A 139 27.56 -25.38 -18.51
N GLY A 140 27.84 -26.05 -19.64
CA GLY A 140 27.34 -27.41 -19.90
C GLY A 140 26.97 -27.78 -21.33
N SER A 141 26.91 -26.85 -22.30
CA SER A 141 26.55 -27.17 -23.69
C SER A 141 27.37 -26.35 -24.68
N LYS A 142 27.98 -27.01 -25.68
CA LYS A 142 28.74 -26.36 -26.76
C LYS A 142 27.85 -26.17 -28.00
N LYS A 143 27.60 -24.89 -28.33
CA LYS A 143 27.27 -24.24 -29.62
C LYS A 143 25.99 -23.38 -29.55
N GLY A 144 26.16 -22.07 -29.41
CA GLY A 144 25.15 -21.07 -29.76
C GLY A 144 25.01 -20.93 -31.28
N VAL A 145 23.95 -20.26 -31.72
CA VAL A 145 23.60 -20.06 -33.14
C VAL A 145 24.63 -19.12 -33.80
N SER A 146 24.96 -19.36 -35.07
CA SER A 146 25.93 -18.56 -35.81
C SER A 146 25.44 -17.11 -36.03
N ALA A 147 26.36 -16.14 -36.08
CA ALA A 147 26.03 -14.74 -36.32
C ALA A 147 25.32 -14.50 -37.68
N GLU A 148 25.55 -15.38 -38.65
CA GLU A 148 24.94 -15.31 -40.00
C GLU A 148 23.49 -15.79 -40.01
N ASP A 149 23.10 -16.70 -39.11
CA ASP A 149 21.72 -17.18 -38.99
C ASP A 149 20.88 -16.27 -38.09
N TRP A 150 21.50 -15.58 -37.15
CA TRP A 150 20.85 -14.54 -36.34
C TRP A 150 20.38 -13.35 -37.19
N ALA A 151 21.13 -12.99 -38.24
CA ALA A 151 20.80 -11.88 -39.13
C ALA A 151 19.61 -12.15 -40.06
N LYS A 152 19.13 -13.41 -40.18
CA LYS A 152 18.01 -13.80 -41.06
C LYS A 152 16.64 -13.71 -40.38
N VAL A 153 16.57 -13.53 -39.07
CA VAL A 153 15.32 -13.39 -38.33
C VAL A 153 14.79 -11.96 -38.49
N LYS A 154 13.96 -11.72 -39.50
CA LYS A 154 13.10 -10.53 -39.60
C LYS A 154 11.70 -10.91 -39.13
N LEU A 155 11.21 -10.26 -38.08
CA LEU A 155 9.78 -10.25 -37.74
C LEU A 155 9.09 -9.27 -38.70
N GLU A 156 8.22 -9.77 -39.56
CA GLU A 156 7.25 -8.94 -40.28
C GLU A 156 6.01 -8.78 -39.39
N ASP A 157 5.61 -7.52 -39.16
CA ASP A 157 4.41 -7.14 -38.43
C ASP A 157 3.16 -7.36 -39.30
N GLU A 158 2.52 -8.52 -39.18
CA GLU A 158 1.11 -8.68 -39.55
C GLU A 158 0.33 -9.28 -38.37
N VAL A 159 -0.39 -8.41 -37.66
CA VAL A 159 -1.37 -8.81 -36.64
C VAL A 159 -2.67 -9.20 -37.35
N PRO A 160 -3.20 -10.42 -37.15
CA PRO A 160 -4.46 -10.85 -37.76
C PRO A 160 -5.64 -9.92 -37.39
N GLU A 161 -6.46 -9.61 -38.39
CA GLU A 161 -7.55 -8.61 -38.35
C GLU A 161 -8.61 -8.86 -37.25
N ALA A 162 -8.68 -10.07 -36.70
CA ALA A 162 -9.62 -10.47 -35.65
C ALA A 162 -9.36 -9.86 -34.26
N VAL A 163 -8.24 -9.15 -34.05
CA VAL A 163 -7.87 -8.56 -32.75
C VAL A 163 -8.11 -7.03 -32.70
N ARG A 164 -8.61 -6.42 -33.78
CA ARG A 164 -8.99 -5.00 -33.79
C ARG A 164 -10.48 -4.80 -33.46
N SER A 165 -10.78 -4.75 -32.16
CA SER A 165 -11.97 -4.12 -31.51
C SER A 165 -13.41 -4.63 -31.83
N PRO A 166 -14.28 -4.87 -30.81
CA PRO A 166 -15.72 -5.05 -31.01
C PRO A 166 -16.47 -3.70 -31.02
N THR A 167 -17.27 -3.46 -32.06
CA THR A 167 -18.17 -2.32 -32.22
C THR A 167 -19.60 -2.71 -31.81
N ASP A 168 -20.23 -1.98 -30.88
CA ASP A 168 -21.69 -2.00 -30.66
C ASP A 168 -22.32 -0.82 -31.45
N PRO A 169 -23.28 -1.06 -32.36
CA PRO A 169 -23.83 -0.03 -33.23
C PRO A 169 -25.06 0.64 -32.60
N ARG A 170 -24.90 1.76 -31.89
CA ARG A 170 -26.01 2.69 -31.62
C ARG A 170 -25.51 4.13 -31.57
N PHE A 171 -26.19 5.00 -32.33
CA PHE A 171 -25.99 6.44 -32.56
C PHE A 171 -25.11 6.86 -33.76
N GLN A 172 -25.77 7.00 -34.91
CA GLN A 172 -25.32 7.86 -36.01
C GLN A 172 -25.81 9.30 -35.79
N ARG A 173 -24.92 10.29 -36.00
CA ARG A 173 -25.28 11.59 -36.58
C ARG A 173 -24.09 12.19 -37.34
N ASN A 174 -24.35 12.49 -38.61
CA ASN A 174 -23.52 13.18 -39.61
C ASN A 174 -22.83 14.45 -39.07
N VAL A 175 -21.65 14.79 -39.62
CA VAL A 175 -21.43 15.95 -40.54
C VAL A 175 -20.10 15.78 -41.30
N GLN A 176 -20.12 16.18 -42.58
CA GLN A 176 -19.13 16.06 -43.67
C GLN A 176 -17.93 17.03 -43.58
N SER A 177 -16.77 16.67 -44.17
CA SER A 177 -16.19 17.33 -45.39
C SER A 177 -14.73 16.86 -45.71
N PRO A 178 -14.26 16.95 -46.98
CA PRO A 178 -13.16 16.15 -47.55
C PRO A 178 -11.78 16.88 -47.68
N PRO A 179 -10.68 16.18 -48.07
CA PRO A 179 -9.29 16.59 -47.79
C PRO A 179 -8.59 17.27 -48.99
N PRO A 180 -7.44 17.95 -48.80
CA PRO A 180 -6.53 18.27 -49.88
C PRO A 180 -5.36 17.27 -50.01
N LYS A 181 -5.03 17.02 -51.28
CA LYS A 181 -4.00 16.12 -51.81
C LYS A 181 -2.57 16.70 -51.71
N ALA A 182 -1.62 15.77 -51.73
CA ALA A 182 -0.18 15.97 -51.84
C ALA A 182 0.27 16.68 -53.14
N ALA A 183 1.44 17.34 -53.08
CA ALA A 183 2.26 17.65 -54.23
C ALA A 183 3.74 17.42 -53.90
N ALA A 184 4.44 16.90 -54.90
CA ALA A 184 5.76 16.29 -54.84
C ALA A 184 6.92 17.26 -55.13
N ALA A 185 8.10 16.75 -54.76
CA ALA A 185 9.48 17.16 -54.99
C ALA A 185 9.85 17.98 -56.24
N ALA A 186 10.90 18.80 -56.07
CA ALA A 186 11.89 19.12 -57.09
C ALA A 186 13.30 19.14 -56.49
N SER A 187 14.25 18.55 -57.21
CA SER A 187 15.64 18.26 -56.86
C SER A 187 16.64 19.25 -57.47
N SER A 188 17.76 19.56 -56.80
CA SER A 188 19.10 19.52 -57.41
C SER A 188 20.27 19.80 -56.44
N SER A 189 21.18 18.82 -56.37
CA SER A 189 22.65 18.86 -56.29
C SER A 189 23.43 19.45 -55.09
N THR A 190 24.25 18.54 -54.56
CA THR A 190 25.35 18.54 -53.56
C THR A 190 26.44 19.62 -53.71
N PRO A 191 27.24 19.86 -52.65
CA PRO A 191 28.56 19.21 -52.57
C PRO A 191 28.93 18.64 -51.18
N ALA A 192 30.00 17.85 -51.20
CA ALA A 192 30.34 16.76 -50.30
C ALA A 192 31.01 17.14 -48.96
N ALA A 193 30.77 16.25 -47.98
CA ALA A 193 31.67 15.71 -46.96
C ALA A 193 32.39 16.63 -45.96
N ALA A 194 32.01 16.48 -44.69
CA ALA A 194 32.97 16.21 -43.61
C ALA A 194 32.33 15.25 -42.59
N SER A 195 32.93 14.07 -42.48
CA SER A 195 32.56 12.96 -41.62
C SER A 195 32.87 13.25 -40.15
N GLY A 196 31.83 13.27 -39.31
CA GLY A 196 31.92 13.09 -37.87
C GLY A 196 30.91 12.02 -37.47
N THR A 197 31.34 10.77 -37.40
CA THR A 197 30.53 9.64 -36.93
C THR A 197 30.24 9.82 -35.43
N SER A 198 29.12 10.45 -35.09
CA SER A 198 28.45 10.20 -33.82
C SER A 198 27.62 8.93 -33.97
N THR A 199 28.03 7.87 -33.29
CA THR A 199 27.19 6.70 -33.06
C THR A 199 25.83 7.14 -32.52
N PRO A 200 24.70 6.74 -33.12
CA PRO A 200 23.40 7.01 -32.50
C PRO A 200 23.36 6.24 -31.19
N LYS A 201 23.27 6.97 -30.07
CA LYS A 201 22.90 6.38 -28.78
C LYS A 201 21.63 5.57 -29.03
N SER A 202 21.70 4.29 -28.71
CA SER A 202 20.53 3.41 -28.60
C SER A 202 19.42 4.18 -27.86
N ALA A 203 18.34 4.50 -28.57
CA ALA A 203 17.17 5.14 -27.97
C ALA A 203 16.66 4.20 -26.88
N THR A 204 16.69 4.66 -25.64
CA THR A 204 16.24 3.84 -24.53
C THR A 204 14.72 3.84 -24.59
N ALA A 205 14.07 2.68 -24.69
CA ALA A 205 12.61 2.63 -24.79
C ALA A 205 11.99 3.41 -23.61
N ALA A 206 11.10 4.35 -23.93
CA ALA A 206 10.42 5.18 -22.92
C ALA A 206 9.72 4.28 -21.89
N LYS A 207 9.93 4.55 -20.60
CA LYS A 207 9.33 3.78 -19.51
C LYS A 207 8.24 4.61 -18.83
N GLU A 208 7.07 4.02 -18.66
CA GLU A 208 6.01 4.66 -17.87
C GLU A 208 6.36 4.68 -16.38
N GLN A 209 5.79 5.66 -15.65
CA GLN A 209 5.93 5.75 -14.20
C GLN A 209 5.41 4.50 -13.48
N LYS A 210 6.14 4.03 -12.47
CA LYS A 210 5.77 2.90 -11.62
C LYS A 210 5.41 3.42 -10.23
N ILE A 211 4.14 3.31 -9.86
CA ILE A 211 3.63 3.78 -8.56
C ILE A 211 2.84 2.64 -7.92
N THR A 212 3.44 2.05 -6.89
CA THR A 212 2.84 1.04 -6.01
C THR A 212 3.10 1.46 -4.56
N PRO A 213 2.45 0.82 -3.56
CA PRO A 213 2.75 1.10 -2.16
C PRO A 213 4.22 0.87 -1.75
N PHE A 214 4.99 0.17 -2.59
CA PHE A 214 6.37 -0.25 -2.31
C PHE A 214 7.41 0.47 -3.17
N ASP A 215 7.06 0.82 -4.42
CA ASP A 215 7.95 1.45 -5.39
C ASP A 215 7.30 2.70 -6.00
N VAL A 216 8.05 3.81 -5.99
CA VAL A 216 7.66 5.03 -6.69
C VAL A 216 8.82 5.47 -7.58
N GLN A 217 8.61 5.38 -8.88
CA GLN A 217 9.58 5.77 -9.92
C GLN A 217 8.86 6.63 -10.97
N GLY A 218 9.42 7.80 -11.27
CA GLY A 218 8.97 8.64 -12.38
C GLY A 218 9.10 7.95 -13.73
N GLY A 219 8.47 8.54 -14.75
CA GLY A 219 8.64 8.07 -16.14
C GLY A 219 10.04 8.37 -16.66
N VAL A 220 10.44 7.71 -17.74
CA VAL A 220 11.69 8.02 -18.46
C VAL A 220 11.33 8.28 -19.92
N ASP A 221 11.74 9.43 -20.46
CA ASP A 221 11.53 9.74 -21.87
C ASP A 221 12.46 8.90 -22.79
N ALA A 222 12.29 9.03 -24.10
CA ALA A 222 13.07 8.30 -25.11
C ALA A 222 14.58 8.66 -25.07
N ASP A 223 14.92 9.80 -24.47
CA ASP A 223 16.29 10.29 -24.30
C ASP A 223 16.93 9.83 -22.98
N GLY A 224 16.19 9.06 -22.16
CA GLY A 224 16.66 8.53 -20.88
C GLY A 224 16.56 9.52 -19.72
N LYS A 225 15.85 10.64 -19.87
CA LYS A 225 15.68 11.65 -18.82
C LYS A 225 14.46 11.30 -17.96
N GLU A 226 14.65 11.37 -16.64
CA GLU A 226 13.56 11.19 -15.68
C GLU A 226 12.53 12.33 -15.82
N ILE A 227 11.27 11.92 -16.03
CA ILE A 227 10.10 12.78 -16.02
C ILE A 227 9.51 12.69 -14.60
N GLY A 228 9.13 13.85 -14.05
CA GLY A 228 8.37 13.91 -12.80
C GLY A 228 7.10 13.06 -12.84
N ILE A 229 6.56 12.74 -11.67
CA ILE A 229 5.32 11.97 -11.58
C ILE A 229 4.17 12.77 -12.18
N ASP A 230 3.49 12.18 -13.17
CA ASP A 230 2.25 12.72 -13.73
C ASP A 230 1.08 12.30 -12.82
N TYR A 231 0.79 13.17 -11.87
CA TYR A 231 -0.27 12.99 -10.88
C TYR A 231 -1.68 13.05 -11.50
N ASP A 232 -1.89 13.74 -12.62
CA ASP A 232 -3.20 13.81 -13.27
C ASP A 232 -3.51 12.50 -14.01
N LYS A 233 -2.51 11.93 -14.71
CA LYS A 233 -2.60 10.59 -15.29
C LYS A 233 -2.82 9.54 -14.20
N LEU A 234 -2.17 9.70 -13.04
CA LEU A 234 -2.33 8.80 -11.90
C LEU A 234 -3.74 8.87 -11.30
N ALA A 235 -4.27 10.08 -11.09
CA ALA A 235 -5.62 10.30 -10.61
C ALA A 235 -6.66 9.66 -11.53
N LYS A 236 -6.51 9.84 -12.85
CA LYS A 236 -7.38 9.23 -13.86
C LYS A 236 -7.27 7.70 -13.86
N ARG A 237 -6.05 7.15 -13.78
CA ARG A 237 -5.81 5.70 -13.74
C ARG A 237 -6.45 5.04 -12.53
N PHE A 238 -6.35 5.67 -11.36
CA PHE A 238 -6.99 5.17 -10.16
C PHE A 238 -8.48 5.55 -10.05
N GLY A 239 -8.99 6.44 -10.91
CA GLY A 239 -10.37 6.91 -10.84
C GLY A 239 -10.67 7.69 -9.56
N ALA A 240 -9.70 8.45 -9.06
CA ALA A 240 -9.89 9.37 -7.94
C ALA A 240 -10.37 10.73 -8.45
N THR A 241 -11.18 11.44 -7.64
CA THR A 241 -11.78 12.73 -8.04
C THR A 241 -10.86 13.87 -7.64
N PRO A 242 -10.50 14.82 -8.53
CA PRO A 242 -9.74 16.00 -8.15
C PRO A 242 -10.47 16.85 -7.10
N ILE A 243 -9.73 17.43 -6.16
CA ILE A 243 -10.29 18.40 -5.20
C ILE A 243 -10.54 19.70 -5.96
N SER A 244 -11.81 20.03 -6.15
CA SER A 244 -12.21 21.24 -6.87
C SER A 244 -12.22 22.47 -5.97
N GLN A 245 -12.21 23.65 -6.59
CA GLN A 245 -12.30 24.92 -5.86
C GLN A 245 -13.63 25.02 -5.08
N GLU A 246 -14.73 24.52 -5.64
CA GLU A 246 -16.04 24.48 -4.97
C GLU A 246 -16.02 23.59 -3.73
N LEU A 247 -15.25 22.50 -3.75
CA LEU A 247 -15.09 21.63 -2.58
C LEU A 247 -14.27 22.29 -1.48
N LEU A 248 -13.24 23.08 -1.84
CA LEU A 248 -12.46 23.89 -0.89
C LEU A 248 -13.33 24.98 -0.24
N GLU A 249 -14.12 25.69 -1.03
CA GLU A 249 -15.06 26.70 -0.54
C GLU A 249 -16.15 26.08 0.35
N ARG A 250 -16.63 24.89 -0.02
CA ARG A 250 -17.55 24.12 0.83
C ARG A 250 -16.89 23.74 2.15
N PHE A 251 -15.65 23.25 2.14
CA PHE A 251 -14.92 22.92 3.35
C PHE A 251 -14.86 24.13 4.29
N GLU A 252 -14.50 25.31 3.78
CA GLU A 252 -14.42 26.54 4.56
C GLU A 252 -15.77 26.94 5.16
N ARG A 253 -16.84 26.91 4.35
CA ARG A 253 -18.19 27.24 4.81
C ARG A 253 -18.71 26.28 5.88
N VAL A 254 -18.43 24.98 5.73
CA VAL A 254 -18.94 23.92 6.62
C VAL A 254 -18.15 23.88 7.93
N THR A 255 -16.83 24.06 7.88
CA THR A 255 -15.95 23.97 9.05
C THR A 255 -15.72 25.30 9.75
N GLY A 256 -15.85 26.43 9.04
CA GLY A 256 -15.43 27.74 9.53
C GLY A 256 -13.92 27.97 9.51
N HIS A 257 -13.15 27.03 8.92
CA HIS A 257 -11.70 27.12 8.83
C HIS A 257 -11.25 27.27 7.37
N LYS A 258 -10.32 28.19 7.12
CA LYS A 258 -9.64 28.29 5.83
C LYS A 258 -9.01 26.92 5.49
N PRO A 259 -9.21 26.36 4.28
CA PRO A 259 -8.67 25.05 3.92
C PRO A 259 -7.15 25.04 4.08
N HIS A 260 -6.54 23.96 4.55
CA HIS A 260 -5.09 23.90 4.81
C HIS A 260 -4.25 24.29 3.58
N PRO A 261 -3.06 24.92 3.71
CA PRO A 261 -2.19 25.23 2.56
C PRO A 261 -1.95 24.04 1.64
N LEU A 262 -1.76 22.84 2.20
CA LEU A 262 -1.59 21.60 1.43
C LEU A 262 -2.81 21.24 0.55
N MET A 263 -4.01 21.68 0.90
CA MET A 263 -5.19 21.53 0.04
C MET A 263 -5.25 22.65 -1.01
N ARG A 264 -5.07 23.91 -0.57
CA ARG A 264 -5.15 25.09 -1.46
C ARG A 264 -4.11 25.09 -2.57
N ARG A 265 -2.93 24.51 -2.30
CA ARG A 265 -1.80 24.43 -3.24
C ARG A 265 -1.73 23.11 -4.00
N GLY A 266 -2.75 22.27 -3.87
CA GLY A 266 -2.84 21.00 -4.61
C GLY A 266 -1.75 20.00 -4.24
N THR A 267 -1.29 19.99 -2.98
CA THR A 267 -0.50 18.88 -2.43
C THR A 267 -1.41 17.71 -2.14
N PHE A 268 -2.47 17.92 -1.36
CA PHE A 268 -3.64 17.06 -1.38
C PHE A 268 -4.52 17.50 -2.55
N TYR A 269 -4.65 16.64 -3.55
CA TYR A 269 -5.16 17.04 -4.87
C TYR A 269 -6.29 16.15 -5.40
N THR A 270 -6.46 14.95 -4.84
CA THR A 270 -7.61 14.10 -5.15
C THR A 270 -8.25 13.55 -3.89
N HIS A 271 -9.49 13.11 -4.02
CA HIS A 271 -10.28 12.54 -2.95
C HIS A 271 -11.18 11.40 -3.44
N ARG A 272 -11.76 10.68 -2.47
CA ARG A 272 -12.92 9.80 -2.69
C ARG A 272 -13.93 10.07 -1.58
N ASP A 273 -15.17 10.38 -1.94
CA ASP A 273 -16.28 10.56 -1.00
C ASP A 273 -16.03 11.59 0.13
N PHE A 274 -15.12 12.55 -0.06
CA PHE A 274 -14.84 13.60 0.93
C PHE A 274 -16.03 14.56 1.11
N ASP A 275 -16.80 14.79 0.04
CA ASP A 275 -18.10 15.46 0.09
C ASP A 275 -19.06 14.82 1.09
N LYS A 276 -19.08 13.47 1.18
CA LYS A 276 -19.91 12.75 2.15
C LYS A 276 -19.44 12.92 3.58
N ILE A 277 -18.13 13.11 3.80
CA ILE A 277 -17.61 13.45 5.12
C ILE A 277 -18.09 14.85 5.54
N LEU A 278 -18.10 15.81 4.61
CA LEU A 278 -18.65 17.14 4.86
C LEU A 278 -20.16 17.09 5.14
N ASP A 279 -20.93 16.25 4.44
CA ASP A 279 -22.36 16.03 4.72
C ASP A 279 -22.56 15.53 6.17
N LEU A 280 -21.72 14.60 6.63
CA LEU A 280 -21.81 14.05 7.99
C LEU A 280 -21.47 15.11 9.04
N TYR A 281 -20.40 15.88 8.80
CA TYR A 281 -20.00 16.95 9.70
C TYR A 281 -21.08 18.04 9.80
N GLU A 282 -21.65 18.44 8.67
CA GLU A 282 -22.76 19.41 8.60
C GLU A 282 -24.01 18.91 9.33
N ALA A 283 -24.27 17.60 9.29
CA ALA A 283 -25.37 16.95 10.01
C ALA A 283 -25.07 16.59 11.48
N GLY A 284 -23.87 16.93 12.00
CA GLY A 284 -23.46 16.57 13.37
C GLY A 284 -23.29 15.07 13.59
N LYS A 285 -23.09 14.28 12.53
CA LYS A 285 -22.90 12.83 12.58
C LYS A 285 -21.42 12.47 12.73
N PRO A 286 -21.09 11.41 13.50
CA PRO A 286 -19.70 11.03 13.73
C PRO A 286 -19.07 10.40 12.48
N PHE A 287 -17.78 10.67 12.32
CA PHE A 287 -16.82 9.94 11.52
C PHE A 287 -15.48 9.97 12.26
N TYR A 288 -14.48 9.23 11.81
CA TYR A 288 -13.14 9.24 12.41
C TYR A 288 -12.05 9.27 11.35
N LEU A 289 -10.84 9.68 11.77
CA LEU A 289 -9.65 9.68 10.93
C LEU A 289 -8.90 8.36 11.10
N TYR A 290 -8.39 7.83 9.99
CA TYR A 290 -7.44 6.72 10.00
C TYR A 290 -6.23 7.07 9.13
N THR A 291 -5.03 6.91 9.67
CA THR A 291 -3.78 6.94 8.89
C THR A 291 -2.80 5.92 9.46
N GLY A 292 -1.62 5.76 8.87
CA GLY A 292 -0.67 4.76 9.34
C GLY A 292 0.76 4.95 8.90
N ARG A 293 1.65 4.18 9.53
CA ARG A 293 3.08 4.19 9.26
C ARG A 293 3.67 2.80 9.43
N GLY A 294 4.32 2.32 8.39
CA GLY A 294 5.21 1.17 8.51
C GLY A 294 6.63 1.58 8.96
N PRO A 295 7.11 1.11 10.11
CA PRO A 295 8.38 1.55 10.70
C PRO A 295 9.59 0.94 9.98
N SER A 296 10.21 1.72 9.10
CA SER A 296 11.38 1.29 8.31
C SER A 296 12.75 1.65 8.93
N SER A 297 12.76 2.53 9.93
CA SER A 297 13.94 3.09 10.59
C SER A 297 13.56 3.73 11.92
N ASP A 298 14.53 3.89 12.82
CA ASP A 298 14.33 4.47 14.16
C ASP A 298 13.79 5.92 14.15
N SER A 299 14.08 6.68 13.09
CA SER A 299 13.63 8.06 12.91
C SER A 299 12.87 8.22 11.60
N MET A 300 11.86 9.08 11.62
CA MET A 300 11.20 9.57 10.43
C MET A 300 12.03 10.65 9.69
N HIS A 301 11.63 10.97 8.46
CA HIS A 301 12.11 12.11 7.68
C HIS A 301 10.94 13.03 7.33
N MET A 302 11.19 14.25 6.85
CA MET A 302 10.15 15.25 6.62
C MET A 302 9.00 14.78 5.73
N GLY A 303 9.26 13.92 4.74
CA GLY A 303 8.19 13.37 3.88
C GLY A 303 7.17 12.52 4.65
N HIS A 304 7.58 11.88 5.75
CA HIS A 304 6.66 11.14 6.61
C HIS A 304 5.83 12.08 7.48
N LEU A 305 6.28 13.31 7.75
CA LEU A 305 5.50 14.27 8.55
C LEU A 305 4.27 14.80 7.82
N ILE A 306 4.31 14.91 6.49
CA ILE A 306 3.24 15.57 5.72
C ILE A 306 1.86 14.96 5.98
N PRO A 307 1.65 13.63 5.89
CA PRO A 307 0.35 13.05 6.21
C PRO A 307 -0.04 13.23 7.68
N PHE A 308 0.92 13.13 8.63
CA PHE A 308 0.63 13.25 10.06
C PHE A 308 0.27 14.66 10.49
N LEU A 309 1.02 15.67 10.05
CA LEU A 309 0.72 17.08 10.32
C LEU A 309 -0.65 17.46 9.74
N PHE A 310 -0.95 17.03 8.52
CA PHE A 310 -2.25 17.26 7.92
C PHE A 310 -3.38 16.52 8.65
N THR A 311 -3.15 15.28 9.10
CA THR A 311 -4.15 14.51 9.86
C THR A 311 -4.40 15.14 11.24
N ALA A 312 -3.35 15.63 11.92
CA ALA A 312 -3.49 16.35 13.18
C ALA A 312 -4.31 17.65 12.99
N TRP A 313 -4.06 18.40 11.91
CA TRP A 313 -4.87 19.58 11.56
C TRP A 313 -6.33 19.21 11.26
N LEU A 314 -6.59 18.14 10.48
CA LEU A 314 -7.95 17.65 10.24
C LEU A 314 -8.64 17.26 11.55
N GLN A 315 -7.91 16.63 12.48
CA GLN A 315 -8.41 16.25 13.79
C GLN A 315 -8.81 17.48 14.60
N GLU A 316 -8.00 18.55 14.57
CA GLU A 316 -8.31 19.80 15.25
C GLU A 316 -9.58 20.46 14.69
N VAL A 317 -9.66 20.60 13.35
CA VAL A 317 -10.79 21.25 12.67
C VAL A 317 -12.09 20.48 12.88
N PHE A 318 -12.07 19.17 12.68
CA PHE A 318 -13.29 18.35 12.80
C PHE A 318 -13.59 17.90 14.24
N GLY A 319 -12.61 17.98 15.15
CA GLY A 319 -12.76 17.53 16.53
C GLY A 319 -13.16 16.06 16.66
N CYS A 320 -12.71 15.20 15.74
CA CYS A 320 -13.07 13.79 15.67
C CYS A 320 -11.99 12.87 16.25
N VAL A 321 -12.29 11.57 16.38
CA VAL A 321 -11.31 10.56 16.79
C VAL A 321 -10.32 10.28 15.66
N CYS A 322 -9.07 10.02 16.00
CA CYS A 322 -8.04 9.54 15.08
C CYS A 322 -7.48 8.20 15.55
N VAL A 323 -7.42 7.22 14.66
CA VAL A 323 -6.70 5.96 14.88
C VAL A 323 -5.48 5.91 13.96
N ILE A 324 -4.34 5.51 14.50
CA ILE A 324 -3.07 5.47 13.76
C ILE A 324 -2.49 4.07 13.86
N GLN A 325 -2.37 3.39 12.72
CA GLN A 325 -1.80 2.05 12.64
C GLN A 325 -0.28 2.12 12.43
N VAL A 326 0.46 1.34 13.22
CA VAL A 326 1.89 1.11 13.02
C VAL A 326 2.09 -0.32 12.54
N THR A 327 2.43 -0.47 11.27
CA THR A 327 2.48 -1.74 10.55
C THR A 327 3.86 -2.40 10.67
N ASP A 328 4.26 -2.71 11.90
CA ASP A 328 5.52 -3.37 12.21
C ASP A 328 5.59 -4.82 11.70
N ASP A 329 4.45 -5.51 11.64
CA ASP A 329 4.29 -6.80 10.97
C ASP A 329 4.54 -6.71 9.45
N GLU A 330 3.96 -5.73 8.76
CA GLU A 330 4.17 -5.47 7.33
C GLU A 330 5.66 -5.31 7.02
N LYS A 331 6.35 -4.48 7.82
CA LYS A 331 7.76 -4.18 7.55
C LYS A 331 8.63 -5.40 7.76
N TYR A 332 8.29 -6.29 8.68
CA TYR A 332 8.92 -7.60 8.74
C TYR A 332 8.63 -8.45 7.48
N LEU A 333 7.37 -8.53 7.07
CA LEU A 333 6.93 -9.38 5.95
C LEU A 333 7.47 -8.92 4.58
N LEU A 334 7.64 -7.61 4.38
CA LEU A 334 8.09 -7.00 3.11
C LEU A 334 9.61 -6.83 3.00
N ASP A 335 10.36 -6.88 4.10
CA ASP A 335 11.81 -6.68 4.05
C ASP A 335 12.49 -7.87 3.39
N ARG A 336 12.82 -7.71 2.10
CA ARG A 336 13.49 -8.75 1.29
C ARG A 336 15.01 -8.75 1.48
N ASP A 337 15.58 -7.78 2.19
CA ASP A 337 17.03 -7.68 2.36
C ASP A 337 17.50 -8.55 3.54
N ALA A 338 17.80 -9.82 3.22
CA ALA A 338 18.34 -10.77 4.16
C ALA A 338 19.65 -10.30 4.83
N LYS A 339 20.46 -9.47 4.15
CA LYS A 339 21.70 -8.92 4.73
C LYS A 339 21.37 -7.83 5.74
N LYS A 340 20.39 -6.97 5.47
CA LYS A 340 19.90 -5.97 6.41
C LYS A 340 19.31 -6.64 7.65
N GLN A 341 18.47 -7.66 7.46
CA GLN A 341 17.95 -8.47 8.58
C GLN A 341 19.09 -9.15 9.36
N GLN A 342 20.10 -9.71 8.68
CA GLN A 342 21.30 -10.24 9.35
C GLN A 342 22.17 -9.19 10.04
N ALA A 343 22.23 -7.96 9.54
CA ALA A 343 22.94 -6.87 10.19
C ALA A 343 22.25 -6.48 11.50
N LEU A 344 20.91 -6.48 11.52
CA LEU A 344 20.12 -6.33 12.75
C LEU A 344 20.43 -7.47 13.74
N ILE A 345 20.54 -8.73 13.26
CA ILE A 345 20.95 -9.90 14.07
C ILE A 345 22.32 -9.72 14.72
N LYS A 346 23.29 -9.14 13.99
CA LYS A 346 24.68 -9.03 14.44
C LYS A 346 24.87 -7.93 15.48
N LYS A 347 24.14 -6.81 15.36
CA LYS A 347 24.28 -5.66 16.25
C LYS A 347 23.76 -5.88 17.67
N ASN A 348 22.85 -6.83 17.86
CA ASN A 348 22.25 -7.12 19.18
C ASN A 348 22.14 -8.64 19.42
N PRO A 349 23.15 -9.28 20.03
CA PRO A 349 23.15 -10.72 20.25
C PRO A 349 22.30 -11.18 21.45
N GLN A 350 21.69 -10.25 22.20
CA GLN A 350 20.92 -10.60 23.38
C GLN A 350 19.60 -11.25 22.97
N ASP A 351 19.51 -12.53 23.30
CA ASP A 351 18.37 -13.43 23.21
C ASP A 351 17.96 -14.00 21.83
N LYS A 352 18.95 -14.48 21.08
CA LYS A 352 18.76 -15.34 19.88
C LYS A 352 18.05 -16.70 20.17
N ARG A 353 17.50 -16.92 21.38
CA ARG A 353 16.83 -18.17 21.76
C ARG A 353 15.37 -18.21 21.33
N SER A 354 14.71 -17.04 21.20
CA SER A 354 13.31 -16.94 20.76
C SER A 354 13.22 -16.39 19.34
N PRO A 355 12.43 -16.98 18.43
CA PRO A 355 12.20 -16.41 17.10
C PRO A 355 11.58 -15.01 17.12
N TYR A 356 11.03 -14.55 18.26
CA TYR A 356 10.45 -13.22 18.39
C TYR A 356 11.46 -12.07 18.35
N TRP A 357 12.76 -12.32 18.57
CA TRP A 357 13.76 -11.25 18.65
C TRP A 357 13.75 -10.32 17.41
N ILE A 358 13.42 -10.85 16.21
CA ILE A 358 13.36 -10.03 14.99
C ILE A 358 12.10 -9.17 14.97
N LEU A 359 10.97 -9.72 15.40
CA LEU A 359 9.71 -8.99 15.50
C LEU A 359 9.83 -7.88 16.55
N ASP A 360 10.48 -8.16 17.67
CA ASP A 360 10.79 -7.18 18.71
C ASP A 360 11.57 -5.99 18.15
N LYS A 361 12.43 -6.18 17.13
CA LYS A 361 13.12 -5.07 16.46
C LYS A 361 12.21 -4.20 15.61
N TYR A 362 11.28 -4.80 14.87
CA TYR A 362 10.30 -4.03 14.13
C TYR A 362 9.33 -3.31 15.08
N PHE A 363 8.97 -3.96 16.19
CA PHE A 363 8.19 -3.36 17.26
C PHE A 363 8.92 -2.17 17.92
N GLU A 364 10.21 -2.31 18.27
CA GLU A 364 11.06 -1.24 18.80
C GLU A 364 11.14 -0.03 17.85
N MET A 365 11.36 -0.27 16.55
CA MET A 365 11.30 0.78 15.52
C MET A 365 9.91 1.43 15.46
N GLY A 366 8.86 0.62 15.61
CA GLY A 366 7.48 1.06 15.77
C GLY A 366 7.32 2.03 16.93
N GLN A 367 7.79 1.68 18.12
CA GLN A 367 7.71 2.54 19.31
C GLN A 367 8.44 3.88 19.11
N ALA A 368 9.61 3.87 18.48
CA ALA A 368 10.34 5.10 18.17
C ALA A 368 9.55 5.99 17.18
N ASN A 369 8.92 5.40 16.16
CA ASN A 369 8.06 6.10 15.21
C ASN A 369 6.76 6.60 15.85
N ILE A 370 6.19 5.88 16.82
CA ILE A 370 5.03 6.36 17.60
C ILE A 370 5.40 7.63 18.37
N ALA A 371 6.58 7.68 18.98
CA ALA A 371 7.04 8.89 19.64
C ALA A 371 7.19 10.07 18.64
N ASP A 372 7.67 9.81 17.43
CA ASP A 372 7.72 10.81 16.36
C ASP A 372 6.31 11.27 15.94
N ILE A 373 5.34 10.35 15.84
CA ILE A 373 3.95 10.65 15.49
C ILE A 373 3.29 11.52 16.57
N ILE A 374 3.47 11.19 17.86
CA ILE A 374 2.95 11.99 18.97
C ILE A 374 3.48 13.43 18.90
N ALA A 375 4.76 13.61 18.54
CA ALA A 375 5.38 14.92 18.37
C ALA A 375 4.80 15.76 17.22
N CYS A 376 3.92 15.19 16.38
CA CYS A 376 3.16 15.94 15.37
C CYS A 376 2.02 16.76 15.97
N GLY A 377 1.65 16.54 17.23
CA GLY A 377 0.67 17.38 17.95
C GLY A 377 -0.77 16.87 17.92
N PHE A 378 -0.98 15.56 17.86
CA PHE A 378 -2.31 14.95 17.95
C PHE A 378 -2.99 15.24 19.31
N ASP A 379 -4.33 15.35 19.32
CA ASP A 379 -5.10 15.47 20.55
C ASP A 379 -5.07 14.12 21.30
N LYS A 380 -4.32 14.07 22.40
CA LYS A 380 -4.13 12.84 23.19
C LYS A 380 -5.44 12.23 23.68
N GLU A 381 -6.49 13.03 23.88
CA GLU A 381 -7.80 12.56 24.36
C GLU A 381 -8.65 11.93 23.25
N LYS A 382 -8.31 12.18 21.99
CA LYS A 382 -9.05 11.69 20.81
C LYS A 382 -8.21 10.84 19.87
N THR A 383 -7.03 10.40 20.30
CA THR A 383 -6.10 9.65 19.44
C THR A 383 -5.73 8.32 20.05
N PHE A 384 -5.84 7.27 19.24
CA PHE A 384 -5.39 5.93 19.55
C PHE A 384 -4.32 5.50 18.53
N ILE A 385 -3.13 5.16 19.00
CA ILE A 385 -2.02 4.69 18.15
C ILE A 385 -1.75 3.25 18.52
N PHE A 386 -1.63 2.35 17.55
CA PHE A 386 -1.45 0.93 17.84
C PHE A 386 -0.42 0.28 16.94
N SER A 387 0.32 -0.68 17.49
CA SER A 387 1.18 -1.60 16.73
C SER A 387 0.34 -2.80 16.31
N ASP A 388 0.53 -3.28 15.08
CA ASP A 388 -0.15 -4.49 14.61
C ASP A 388 0.33 -5.73 15.38
N LEU A 389 1.61 -5.82 15.73
CA LEU A 389 2.13 -6.93 16.54
C LEU A 389 1.56 -6.99 17.97
N ASP A 390 1.10 -5.87 18.53
CA ASP A 390 0.65 -5.77 19.92
C ASP A 390 -0.87 -5.68 20.10
N TYR A 391 -1.57 -4.91 19.24
CA TYR A 391 -2.98 -4.59 19.49
C TYR A 391 -3.97 -5.64 19.00
N ILE A 392 -3.68 -6.42 17.94
CA ILE A 392 -4.67 -7.23 17.19
C ILE A 392 -5.67 -7.94 18.13
N SER A 393 -6.81 -7.29 18.31
CA SER A 393 -7.82 -7.70 19.29
C SER A 393 -8.75 -8.74 18.70
N LYS A 394 -9.59 -9.35 19.54
CA LYS A 394 -10.64 -10.28 19.06
C LYS A 394 -11.54 -9.64 18.00
N ALA A 395 -11.93 -8.38 18.16
CA ALA A 395 -12.79 -7.68 17.21
C ALA A 395 -12.02 -7.32 15.93
N PHE A 396 -10.80 -6.83 16.08
CA PHE A 396 -9.92 -6.52 14.95
C PHE A 396 -9.67 -7.75 14.08
N TYR A 397 -9.24 -8.87 14.68
CA TYR A 397 -8.97 -10.10 13.93
C TYR A 397 -10.20 -10.68 13.23
N ARG A 398 -11.40 -10.53 13.81
CA ARG A 398 -12.65 -10.92 13.12
C ARG A 398 -12.85 -10.14 11.82
N ASN A 399 -12.59 -8.83 11.84
CA ASN A 399 -12.65 -8.01 10.63
C ASN A 399 -11.52 -8.34 9.64
N VAL A 400 -10.32 -8.68 10.11
CA VAL A 400 -9.23 -9.20 9.25
C VAL A 400 -9.70 -10.46 8.50
N VAL A 401 -10.32 -11.41 9.19
CA VAL A 401 -10.84 -12.64 8.56
C VAL A 401 -11.95 -12.35 7.56
N LEU A 402 -12.89 -11.46 7.90
CA LEU A 402 -13.95 -11.02 6.97
C LEU A 402 -13.36 -10.38 5.72
N MET A 403 -12.39 -9.48 5.89
CA MET A 403 -11.69 -8.83 4.77
C MET A 403 -10.92 -9.83 3.92
N ALA A 404 -10.10 -10.68 4.53
CA ALA A 404 -9.33 -11.69 3.82
C ALA A 404 -10.21 -12.62 2.97
N LYS A 405 -11.42 -12.96 3.46
CA LYS A 405 -12.38 -13.78 2.70
C LYS A 405 -12.94 -13.09 1.46
N THR A 406 -12.93 -11.76 1.42
CA THR A 406 -13.37 -11.01 0.23
C THR A 406 -12.30 -10.95 -0.86
N MET A 407 -11.03 -11.12 -0.51
CA MET A 407 -9.89 -10.95 -1.41
C MET A 407 -9.50 -12.29 -2.05
N THR A 408 -9.21 -12.27 -3.36
CA THR A 408 -8.61 -13.42 -4.04
C THR A 408 -7.11 -13.22 -4.21
N VAL A 409 -6.36 -14.32 -4.29
CA VAL A 409 -4.91 -14.25 -4.58
C VAL A 409 -4.65 -13.52 -5.91
N THR A 410 -5.48 -13.76 -6.93
CA THR A 410 -5.40 -13.06 -8.22
C THR A 410 -5.56 -11.55 -8.07
N GLN A 411 -6.51 -11.10 -7.24
CA GLN A 411 -6.69 -9.68 -6.93
C GLN A 411 -5.46 -9.11 -6.23
N SER A 412 -4.92 -9.79 -5.21
CA SER A 412 -3.70 -9.34 -4.52
C SER A 412 -2.51 -9.22 -5.47
N LYS A 413 -2.31 -10.19 -6.38
CA LYS A 413 -1.26 -10.12 -7.40
C LYS A 413 -1.47 -8.96 -8.37
N GLY A 414 -2.69 -8.78 -8.86
CA GLY A 414 -3.02 -7.73 -9.84
C GLY A 414 -2.91 -6.31 -9.27
N VAL A 415 -3.34 -6.10 -8.03
CA VAL A 415 -3.34 -4.78 -7.37
C VAL A 415 -1.97 -4.41 -6.82
N PHE A 416 -1.29 -5.34 -6.15
CA PHE A 416 -0.05 -5.05 -5.43
C PHE A 416 1.22 -5.51 -6.15
N GLY A 417 1.09 -6.27 -7.25
CA GLY A 417 2.23 -6.76 -8.04
C GLY A 417 2.98 -7.92 -7.38
N PHE A 418 2.35 -8.64 -6.45
CA PHE A 418 2.94 -9.81 -5.82
C PHE A 418 3.02 -11.02 -6.75
N SER A 419 3.91 -11.95 -6.45
CA SER A 419 4.08 -13.22 -7.20
C SER A 419 3.94 -14.44 -6.29
N ASP A 420 3.93 -15.64 -6.89
CA ASP A 420 3.89 -16.91 -6.14
C ASP A 420 5.14 -17.20 -5.31
N SER A 421 6.23 -16.43 -5.51
CA SER A 421 7.43 -16.53 -4.68
C SER A 421 7.34 -15.68 -3.41
N ASP A 422 6.37 -14.77 -3.32
CA ASP A 422 6.19 -13.93 -2.14
C ASP A 422 5.54 -14.71 -1.00
N ASN A 423 5.86 -14.35 0.24
CA ASN A 423 5.31 -15.05 1.40
C ASN A 423 3.80 -14.80 1.55
N VAL A 424 3.09 -15.77 2.13
CA VAL A 424 1.63 -15.68 2.32
C VAL A 424 1.19 -14.47 3.15
N GLY A 425 2.06 -13.99 4.05
CA GLY A 425 1.80 -12.78 4.85
C GLY A 425 1.65 -11.54 3.97
N MET A 426 2.48 -11.39 2.94
CA MET A 426 2.38 -10.28 1.98
C MET A 426 1.04 -10.28 1.23
N LEU A 427 0.60 -11.44 0.77
CA LEU A 427 -0.69 -11.61 0.06
C LEU A 427 -1.89 -11.31 0.96
N HIS A 428 -1.75 -11.57 2.27
CA HIS A 428 -2.78 -11.38 3.29
C HIS A 428 -2.81 -9.95 3.87
N PHE A 429 -1.67 -9.27 3.93
CA PHE A 429 -1.50 -8.03 4.69
C PHE A 429 -2.49 -6.91 4.32
N ALA A 430 -2.93 -6.84 3.07
CA ALA A 430 -3.95 -5.88 2.65
C ALA A 430 -5.26 -5.99 3.47
N ALA A 431 -5.60 -7.17 3.99
CA ALA A 431 -6.73 -7.35 4.91
C ALA A 431 -6.46 -6.71 6.28
N VAL A 432 -5.22 -6.77 6.78
CA VAL A 432 -4.78 -6.13 8.03
C VAL A 432 -4.85 -4.61 7.89
N GLN A 433 -4.27 -4.04 6.83
CA GLN A 433 -4.30 -2.59 6.60
C GLN A 433 -5.69 -2.04 6.27
N SER A 434 -6.60 -2.86 5.71
CA SER A 434 -7.97 -2.41 5.44
C SER A 434 -8.83 -2.35 6.71
N THR A 435 -8.57 -3.22 7.68
CA THR A 435 -9.41 -3.43 8.88
C THR A 435 -9.63 -2.17 9.74
N PRO A 436 -8.64 -1.28 9.94
CA PRO A 436 -8.83 -0.02 10.65
C PRO A 436 -9.85 0.93 9.99
N SER A 437 -10.27 0.67 8.75
CA SER A 437 -11.31 1.43 8.06
C SER A 437 -12.73 1.15 8.57
N PHE A 438 -12.90 0.15 9.43
CA PHE A 438 -14.20 -0.21 10.01
C PHE A 438 -14.21 0.06 11.52
N ALA A 439 -15.18 0.84 11.97
CA ALA A 439 -15.23 1.33 13.35
C ALA A 439 -15.28 0.21 14.40
N ASN A 440 -16.01 -0.88 14.14
CA ASN A 440 -16.10 -2.03 15.06
C ASN A 440 -14.77 -2.82 15.23
N SER A 441 -13.71 -2.47 14.50
CA SER A 441 -12.34 -2.92 14.80
C SER A 441 -11.80 -2.33 16.12
N PHE A 442 -12.42 -1.25 16.63
CA PHE A 442 -12.05 -0.54 17.85
C PHE A 442 -13.26 -0.47 18.82
N PRO A 443 -13.69 -1.61 19.40
CA PRO A 443 -14.89 -1.65 20.23
C PRO A 443 -14.79 -0.80 21.50
N HIS A 444 -13.57 -0.53 22.00
CA HIS A 444 -13.33 0.35 23.13
C HIS A 444 -13.59 1.85 22.82
N ILE A 445 -13.69 2.20 21.54
CA ILE A 445 -14.00 3.56 21.06
C ILE A 445 -15.44 3.62 20.52
N PHE A 446 -15.80 2.66 19.67
CA PHE A 446 -17.05 2.73 18.88
C PHE A 446 -18.07 1.65 19.23
N GLY A 447 -17.78 0.75 20.18
CA GLY A 447 -18.60 -0.42 20.45
C GLY A 447 -18.75 -1.32 19.22
N ASP A 448 -19.94 -1.89 19.04
CA ASP A 448 -20.26 -2.77 17.91
C ASP A 448 -20.75 -1.99 16.66
N ARG A 449 -20.58 -0.67 16.62
CA ARG A 449 -21.08 0.17 15.52
C ARG A 449 -20.35 -0.09 14.21
N THR A 450 -21.13 -0.23 13.14
CA THR A 450 -20.66 -0.48 11.77
C THR A 450 -21.02 0.66 10.80
N ASP A 451 -21.70 1.69 11.31
CA ASP A 451 -22.30 2.78 10.55
C ASP A 451 -21.44 4.06 10.53
N ILE A 452 -20.35 4.11 11.30
CA ILE A 452 -19.41 5.23 11.34
C ILE A 452 -18.37 5.06 10.23
N PRO A 453 -18.34 5.94 9.21
CA PRO A 453 -17.31 5.91 8.18
C PRO A 453 -15.99 6.51 8.69
N CYS A 454 -14.90 6.15 8.02
CA CYS A 454 -13.60 6.77 8.24
C CYS A 454 -13.19 7.68 7.09
N LEU A 455 -12.34 8.66 7.38
CA LEU A 455 -11.61 9.48 6.43
C LEU A 455 -10.12 9.13 6.53
N ILE A 456 -9.49 8.85 5.39
CA ILE A 456 -8.09 8.40 5.31
C ILE A 456 -7.25 9.43 4.54
N PRO A 457 -6.44 10.26 5.24
CA PRO A 457 -5.40 11.06 4.63
C PRO A 457 -4.15 10.22 4.40
N CYS A 458 -3.75 10.05 3.14
CA CYS A 458 -2.58 9.27 2.76
C CYS A 458 -1.91 9.81 1.50
N ALA A 459 -0.71 9.33 1.19
CA ALA A 459 -0.14 9.54 -0.14
C ALA A 459 -0.82 8.61 -1.15
N ILE A 460 -0.84 8.99 -2.43
CA ILE A 460 -1.59 8.26 -3.46
C ILE A 460 -1.09 6.82 -3.72
N ASP A 461 0.14 6.48 -3.32
CA ASP A 461 0.64 5.09 -3.39
C ASP A 461 -0.14 4.13 -2.49
N GLN A 462 -0.87 4.62 -1.48
CA GLN A 462 -1.68 3.79 -0.58
C GLN A 462 -3.11 3.54 -1.09
N ASP A 463 -3.59 4.27 -2.09
CA ASP A 463 -4.94 4.11 -2.65
C ASP A 463 -5.26 2.67 -3.09
N PRO A 464 -4.33 1.85 -3.63
CA PRO A 464 -4.59 0.45 -3.96
C PRO A 464 -5.12 -0.39 -2.79
N TYR A 465 -4.64 -0.18 -1.55
CA TYR A 465 -5.16 -0.87 -0.36
C TYR A 465 -6.62 -0.51 -0.12
N PHE A 466 -6.95 0.78 -0.22
CA PHE A 466 -8.27 1.28 0.11
C PHE A 466 -9.27 1.12 -1.02
N LEU A 467 -8.82 0.94 -2.26
CA LEU A 467 -9.67 0.51 -3.36
C LEU A 467 -10.23 -0.89 -3.08
N VAL A 468 -9.36 -1.84 -2.71
CA VAL A 468 -9.78 -3.18 -2.28
C VAL A 468 -10.68 -3.10 -1.04
N CYS A 469 -10.35 -2.24 -0.08
CA CYS A 469 -11.18 -2.03 1.11
C CYS A 469 -12.59 -1.53 0.76
N ARG A 470 -12.71 -0.59 -0.18
CA ARG A 470 -14.00 0.00 -0.59
C ARG A 470 -14.87 -1.02 -1.32
N ASP A 471 -14.28 -1.86 -2.16
CA ASP A 471 -14.99 -2.94 -2.84
C ASP A 471 -15.48 -4.00 -1.85
N ALA A 472 -14.66 -4.33 -0.86
CA ALA A 472 -15.02 -5.26 0.21
C ALA A 472 -16.12 -4.72 1.14
N ALA A 473 -16.10 -3.41 1.45
CA ALA A 473 -17.05 -2.79 2.35
C ALA A 473 -18.52 -3.01 1.93
N ASP A 474 -18.84 -2.91 0.63
CA ASP A 474 -20.19 -3.16 0.11
C ASP A 474 -20.66 -4.61 0.31
N ARG A 475 -19.73 -5.57 0.18
CA ARG A 475 -20.00 -6.99 0.39
C ARG A 475 -20.21 -7.30 1.87
N LEU A 476 -19.42 -6.66 2.73
CA LEU A 476 -19.49 -6.81 4.19
C LEU A 476 -20.58 -5.95 4.84
N LYS A 477 -21.28 -5.09 4.07
CA LYS A 477 -22.29 -4.15 4.56
C LYS A 477 -21.73 -3.12 5.55
N TYR A 478 -20.45 -2.78 5.41
CA TYR A 478 -19.80 -1.70 6.13
C TYR A 478 -19.79 -0.41 5.30
N LYS A 479 -19.44 0.71 5.94
CA LYS A 479 -19.26 1.98 5.23
C LYS A 479 -17.93 2.00 4.48
N LYS A 480 -17.96 2.53 3.25
CA LYS A 480 -16.74 2.76 2.48
C LYS A 480 -15.89 3.85 3.17
N PRO A 481 -14.57 3.66 3.28
CA PRO A 481 -13.69 4.74 3.71
C PRO A 481 -13.67 5.87 2.67
N ALA A 482 -13.70 7.12 3.13
CA ALA A 482 -13.37 8.28 2.33
C ALA A 482 -11.85 8.50 2.32
N LEU A 483 -11.32 9.14 1.28
CA LEU A 483 -9.88 9.34 1.10
C LEU A 483 -9.53 10.77 0.69
N LEU A 484 -8.34 11.21 1.11
CA LEU A 484 -7.64 12.41 0.64
C LEU A 484 -6.22 12.02 0.26
N HIS A 485 -5.84 12.21 -1.00
CA HIS A 485 -4.52 11.78 -1.51
C HIS A 485 -3.55 12.95 -1.66
N ALA A 486 -2.38 12.80 -1.07
CA ALA A 486 -1.24 13.68 -1.23
C ALA A 486 -0.33 13.26 -2.40
N LYS A 487 0.29 14.26 -3.03
CA LYS A 487 1.52 14.11 -3.82
C LYS A 487 2.70 13.76 -2.89
N PHE A 488 3.75 13.18 -3.46
CA PHE A 488 4.97 12.89 -2.71
C PHE A 488 5.78 14.17 -2.49
N LEU A 489 6.34 14.31 -1.29
CA LEU A 489 7.44 15.27 -1.09
C LEU A 489 8.66 14.75 -1.87
N PRO A 490 9.20 15.54 -2.82
CA PRO A 490 10.24 15.06 -3.72
C PRO A 490 11.57 14.84 -2.98
N ALA A 491 12.41 13.96 -3.51
CA ALA A 491 13.78 13.81 -3.04
C ALA A 491 14.59 15.07 -3.32
N LEU A 492 15.67 15.27 -2.57
CA LEU A 492 16.56 16.42 -2.76
C LEU A 492 17.10 16.51 -4.19
N GLN A 493 17.39 15.36 -4.82
CA GLN A 493 17.97 15.31 -6.16
C GLN A 493 17.00 15.73 -7.29
N GLY A 494 15.69 15.76 -7.05
CA GLY A 494 14.73 16.15 -8.08
C GLY A 494 13.31 15.60 -7.87
N ALA A 495 12.37 16.12 -8.65
CA ALA A 495 10.94 15.84 -8.52
C ALA A 495 10.50 14.44 -9.00
N GLY A 496 11.36 13.70 -9.72
CA GLY A 496 11.06 12.36 -10.25
C GLY A 496 11.25 11.21 -9.26
N THR A 497 11.86 11.46 -8.10
CA THR A 497 12.19 10.41 -7.12
C THR A 497 11.60 10.73 -5.75
N LYS A 498 11.09 9.70 -5.06
CA LYS A 498 10.62 9.78 -3.67
C LYS A 498 11.81 9.75 -2.72
N MET A 499 11.74 10.50 -1.62
CA MET A 499 12.73 10.37 -0.54
C MET A 499 12.78 8.92 -0.04
N SER A 500 14.00 8.40 0.13
CA SER A 500 14.21 7.08 0.71
C SER A 500 15.12 7.17 1.93
N ALA A 501 14.72 6.52 3.03
CA ALA A 501 15.57 6.33 4.20
C ALA A 501 16.89 5.60 3.87
N SER A 502 16.93 4.81 2.79
CA SER A 502 18.14 4.10 2.36
C SER A 502 19.20 5.00 1.70
N ASN A 503 18.85 6.21 1.27
CA ASN A 503 19.80 7.19 0.74
C ASN A 503 19.82 8.45 1.62
N PRO A 504 20.79 8.60 2.55
CA PRO A 504 20.87 9.72 3.49
C PRO A 504 20.98 11.10 2.82
N ASN A 505 21.48 11.16 1.58
CA ASN A 505 21.63 12.40 0.83
C ASN A 505 20.34 12.79 0.08
N SER A 506 19.33 11.92 0.05
CA SER A 506 18.06 12.16 -0.65
C SER A 506 17.00 12.84 0.21
N ASN A 507 17.19 12.86 1.54
CA ASN A 507 16.17 13.29 2.49
C ASN A 507 16.73 14.16 3.62
N ILE A 508 15.84 14.92 4.26
CA ILE A 508 16.07 15.60 5.53
C ILE A 508 15.41 14.78 6.64
N THR A 509 16.21 14.24 7.56
CA THR A 509 15.70 13.48 8.71
C THR A 509 15.24 14.43 9.82
N LEU A 510 14.35 13.96 10.69
CA LEU A 510 13.87 14.78 11.81
C LEU A 510 14.89 14.93 12.93
N THR A 511 16.00 14.20 12.85
CA THR A 511 17.15 14.23 13.75
C THR A 511 18.32 15.05 13.19
N ASP A 512 18.22 15.57 11.96
CA ASP A 512 19.29 16.37 11.37
C ASP A 512 19.51 17.66 12.19
N ALA A 513 20.78 17.95 12.51
CA ALA A 513 21.15 19.22 13.13
C ALA A 513 21.01 20.39 12.13
N PRO A 514 20.83 21.64 12.58
CA PRO A 514 20.63 22.79 11.69
C PRO A 514 21.67 22.93 10.57
N ASN A 515 22.95 22.68 10.89
CA ASN A 515 24.03 22.72 9.90
C ASN A 515 23.95 21.59 8.86
N VAL A 516 23.44 20.41 9.24
CA VAL A 516 23.24 19.29 8.31
C VAL A 516 22.11 19.62 7.33
N ILE A 517 21.00 20.17 7.82
CA ILE A 517 19.88 20.64 6.97
C ILE A 517 20.39 21.65 5.94
N LYS A 518 21.12 22.68 6.40
CA LYS A 518 21.75 23.69 5.53
C LYS A 518 22.63 23.06 4.45
N ASN A 519 23.50 22.14 4.85
CA ASN A 519 24.43 21.49 3.92
C ASN A 519 23.70 20.62 2.88
N LYS A 520 22.68 19.87 3.30
CA LYS A 520 21.89 19.02 2.40
C LYS A 520 21.13 19.87 1.37
N ILE A 521 20.47 20.96 1.79
CA ILE A 521 19.77 21.86 0.86
C ILE A 521 20.75 22.55 -0.10
N ARG A 522 21.87 23.08 0.40
CA ARG A 522 22.84 23.75 -0.47
C ARG A 522 23.48 22.82 -1.49
N LYS A 523 23.88 21.61 -1.09
CA LYS A 523 24.64 20.68 -1.92
C LYS A 523 23.80 19.74 -2.78
N HIS A 524 22.62 19.34 -2.29
CA HIS A 524 21.87 18.24 -2.90
C HIS A 524 20.50 18.64 -3.44
N ALA A 525 19.89 19.74 -2.95
CA ALA A 525 18.62 20.20 -3.49
C ALA A 525 18.80 20.71 -4.92
N PHE A 526 18.11 20.07 -5.87
CA PHE A 526 18.06 20.50 -7.26
C PHE A 526 17.50 21.92 -7.39
N SER A 527 18.09 22.71 -8.28
CA SER A 527 17.72 24.10 -8.54
C SER A 527 17.08 24.24 -9.91
N GLY A 528 16.00 25.00 -9.99
CA GLY A 528 15.38 25.44 -11.24
C GLY A 528 15.97 26.73 -11.81
N GLY A 529 17.00 27.30 -11.17
CA GLY A 529 17.67 28.54 -11.58
C GLY A 529 18.72 28.37 -12.68
N GLY A 530 19.26 29.49 -13.15
CA GLY A 530 20.32 29.51 -14.18
C GLY A 530 21.65 28.92 -13.66
N ALA A 531 22.47 28.38 -14.57
CA ALA A 531 23.77 27.78 -14.24
C ALA A 531 24.77 28.80 -13.66
N THR A 532 24.62 30.08 -14.02
CA THR A 532 25.36 31.20 -13.44
C THR A 532 24.38 32.28 -12.98
N GLN A 533 24.85 33.19 -12.13
CA GLN A 533 24.02 34.30 -11.62
C GLN A 533 23.55 35.22 -12.76
N GLU A 534 24.40 35.46 -13.76
CA GLU A 534 24.07 36.29 -14.93
C GLU A 534 22.96 35.65 -15.76
N LEU A 535 23.07 34.34 -16.04
CA LEU A 535 22.05 33.60 -16.77
C LEU A 535 20.72 33.56 -16.00
N HIS A 536 20.78 33.48 -14.67
CA HIS A 536 19.58 33.51 -13.83
C HIS A 536 18.92 34.88 -13.79
N GLN A 537 19.69 35.97 -13.74
CA GLN A 537 19.15 37.33 -13.83
C GLN A 537 18.52 37.61 -15.19
N GLN A 538 19.06 37.04 -16.27
CA GLN A 538 18.55 37.21 -17.63
C GLN A 538 17.30 36.36 -17.91
N ASN A 539 17.31 35.09 -17.50
CA ASN A 539 16.29 34.10 -17.89
C ASN A 539 15.32 33.73 -16.76
N GLY A 540 15.58 34.18 -15.52
CA GLY A 540 14.83 33.77 -14.35
C GLY A 540 15.17 32.37 -13.84
N GLY A 541 14.38 31.90 -12.89
CA GLY A 541 14.35 30.51 -12.43
C GLY A 541 12.96 29.91 -12.56
N ASN A 542 12.90 28.59 -12.67
CA ASN A 542 11.65 27.83 -12.71
C ASN A 542 11.32 27.27 -11.31
N PRO A 543 10.36 27.86 -10.57
CA PRO A 543 9.98 27.37 -9.23
C PRO A 543 9.29 26.00 -9.26
N ASP A 544 8.68 25.60 -10.38
CA ASP A 544 7.88 24.37 -10.48
C ASP A 544 8.74 23.10 -10.42
N VAL A 545 10.04 23.24 -10.70
CA VAL A 545 11.04 22.16 -10.61
C VAL A 545 12.06 22.39 -9.49
N ASP A 546 12.04 23.54 -8.83
CA ASP A 546 13.03 23.90 -7.80
C ASP A 546 12.66 23.27 -6.45
N ILE A 547 13.56 22.44 -5.92
CA ILE A 547 13.27 21.67 -4.71
C ILE A 547 13.13 22.58 -3.47
N ALA A 548 13.83 23.71 -3.42
CA ALA A 548 13.71 24.63 -2.29
C ALA A 548 12.34 25.30 -2.27
N TYR A 549 11.85 25.76 -3.44
CA TYR A 549 10.50 26.29 -3.58
C TYR A 549 9.44 25.22 -3.30
N LEU A 550 9.61 24.03 -3.87
CA LEU A 550 8.68 22.92 -3.62
C LEU A 550 8.64 22.58 -2.14
N TYR A 551 9.75 22.51 -1.41
CA TYR A 551 9.73 22.24 0.03
C TYR A 551 9.04 23.35 0.82
N LEU A 552 9.30 24.63 0.51
CA LEU A 552 8.61 25.76 1.13
C LEU A 552 7.10 25.65 0.99
N SER A 553 6.60 25.20 -0.18
CA SER A 553 5.16 25.06 -0.42
C SER A 553 4.44 24.10 0.54
N TYR A 554 5.15 23.19 1.22
CA TYR A 554 4.59 22.25 2.20
C TYR A 554 4.56 22.80 3.63
N PHE A 555 5.39 23.79 3.95
CA PHE A 555 5.64 24.24 5.33
C PHE A 555 5.40 25.73 5.58
N GLU A 556 5.35 26.56 4.53
CA GLU A 556 5.03 27.98 4.66
C GLU A 556 3.52 28.20 4.61
N ASP A 557 2.91 28.87 5.58
CA ASP A 557 1.45 29.03 5.64
C ASP A 557 0.94 30.20 4.77
N ASP A 558 1.80 31.19 4.53
CA ASP A 558 1.47 32.42 3.83
C ASP A 558 1.51 32.25 2.29
N ASP A 559 0.32 32.28 1.68
CA ASP A 559 0.17 32.19 0.22
C ASP A 559 0.74 33.42 -0.51
N ALA A 560 0.66 34.61 0.09
CA ALA A 560 1.18 35.83 -0.52
C ALA A 560 2.71 35.81 -0.55
N LYS A 561 3.35 35.34 0.53
CA LYS A 561 4.80 35.11 0.56
C LYS A 561 5.22 34.10 -0.50
N MET A 562 4.53 32.97 -0.61
CA MET A 562 4.84 31.96 -1.64
C MET A 562 4.73 32.51 -3.06
N GLN A 563 3.66 33.26 -3.35
CA GLN A 563 3.47 33.91 -4.64
C GLN A 563 4.58 34.92 -4.94
N HIS A 564 4.94 35.76 -3.97
CA HIS A 564 6.03 36.72 -4.10
C HIS A 564 7.37 36.02 -4.40
N LEU A 565 7.72 34.95 -3.68
CA LEU A 565 8.92 34.17 -3.95
C LEU A 565 8.93 33.59 -5.37
N ALA A 566 7.79 33.08 -5.84
CA ALA A 566 7.68 32.55 -7.19
C ALA A 566 7.89 33.63 -8.26
N ASP A 567 7.29 34.81 -8.08
CA ASP A 567 7.35 35.91 -9.03
C ASP A 567 8.75 36.52 -9.08
N GLU A 568 9.40 36.73 -7.93
CA GLU A 568 10.78 37.22 -7.87
C GLU A 568 11.78 36.21 -8.43
N TYR A 569 11.55 34.91 -8.23
CA TYR A 569 12.40 33.86 -8.77
C TYR A 569 12.27 33.74 -10.29
N ARG A 570 11.03 33.78 -10.82
CA ARG A 570 10.77 33.82 -12.27
C ARG A 570 11.32 35.08 -12.92
N ALA A 571 11.34 36.20 -12.20
CA ALA A 571 11.93 37.45 -12.70
C ALA A 571 13.46 37.51 -12.59
N GLY A 572 14.12 36.51 -12.00
CA GLY A 572 15.58 36.49 -11.81
C GLY A 572 16.11 37.48 -10.78
N ARG A 573 15.22 38.14 -10.01
CA ARG A 573 15.59 39.09 -8.94
C ARG A 573 15.96 38.36 -7.66
N LEU A 574 15.21 37.31 -7.31
CA LEU A 574 15.55 36.40 -6.22
C LEU A 574 16.51 35.34 -6.74
N SER A 575 17.72 35.27 -6.20
CA SER A 575 18.68 34.22 -6.57
C SER A 575 18.32 32.85 -5.98
N THR A 576 18.80 31.77 -6.60
CA THR A 576 18.70 30.40 -6.04
C THR A 576 19.29 30.32 -4.62
N VAL A 577 20.36 31.06 -4.33
CA VAL A 577 20.97 31.05 -2.99
C VAL A 577 20.00 31.64 -1.97
N GLN A 578 19.38 32.77 -2.27
CA GLN A 578 18.39 33.41 -1.39
C GLN A 578 17.15 32.52 -1.21
N LEU A 579 16.63 31.91 -2.28
CA LEU A 579 15.52 30.95 -2.19
C LEU A 579 15.87 29.74 -1.30
N LYS A 580 17.09 29.20 -1.45
CA LYS A 580 17.57 28.12 -0.59
C LYS A 580 17.72 28.57 0.86
N ASP A 581 18.16 29.79 1.11
CA ASP A 581 18.31 30.33 2.47
C ASP A 581 16.94 30.51 3.16
N GLU A 582 15.89 30.97 2.44
CA GLU A 582 14.50 30.96 2.92
C GLU A 582 14.02 29.54 3.28
N CYS A 583 14.27 28.58 2.37
CA CYS A 583 13.94 27.18 2.60
C CYS A 583 14.66 26.64 3.85
N ILE A 584 15.97 26.87 3.97
CA ILE A 584 16.77 26.42 5.11
C ILE A 584 16.22 26.98 6.42
N ALA A 585 15.89 28.27 6.47
CA ALA A 585 15.34 28.90 7.66
C ALA A 585 14.02 28.23 8.07
N LYS A 586 13.08 28.05 7.13
CA LYS A 586 11.79 27.40 7.40
C LYS A 586 11.96 25.94 7.84
N LEU A 587 12.83 25.17 7.20
CA LEU A 587 13.07 23.77 7.57
C LEU A 587 13.74 23.64 8.95
N GLN A 588 14.68 24.53 9.27
CA GLN A 588 15.30 24.57 10.60
C GLN A 588 14.27 24.90 11.69
N GLU A 589 13.37 25.85 11.43
CA GLU A 589 12.24 26.18 12.32
C GLU A 589 11.35 24.95 12.56
N VAL A 590 10.90 24.29 11.48
CA VAL A 590 10.02 23.11 11.56
C VAL A 590 10.67 21.97 12.32
N VAL A 591 11.93 21.63 11.98
CA VAL A 591 12.66 20.53 12.62
C VAL A 591 12.96 20.85 14.08
N ALA A 592 13.35 22.08 14.43
CA ALA A 592 13.59 22.47 15.81
C ALA A 592 12.30 22.41 16.65
N GLY A 593 11.18 22.89 16.10
CA GLY A 593 9.87 22.80 16.76
C GLY A 593 9.43 21.34 16.98
N PHE A 594 9.66 20.48 15.99
CA PHE A 594 9.43 19.04 16.11
C PHE A 594 10.32 18.40 17.18
N GLN A 595 11.63 18.64 17.15
CA GLN A 595 12.59 18.09 18.10
C GLN A 595 12.27 18.49 19.55
N LYS A 596 11.82 19.74 19.76
CA LYS A 596 11.34 20.21 21.06
C LYS A 596 10.15 19.36 21.54
N ARG A 597 9.08 19.25 20.76
CA ARG A 597 7.90 18.43 21.13
C ARG A 597 8.29 16.97 21.34
N ARG A 598 9.17 16.44 20.50
CA ARG A 598 9.66 15.06 20.58
C ARG A 598 10.45 14.78 21.86
N SER A 599 11.14 15.78 22.41
CA SER A 599 11.85 15.66 23.70
C SER A 599 10.90 15.58 24.90
N GLU A 600 9.66 16.03 24.75
CA GLU A 600 8.60 15.99 25.78
C GLU A 600 7.84 14.65 25.75
N VAL A 601 8.05 13.80 24.75
CA VAL A 601 7.38 12.50 24.62
C VAL A 601 8.07 11.47 25.51
N THR A 602 7.40 11.07 26.59
CA THR A 602 7.89 10.05 27.52
C THR A 602 7.34 8.66 27.16
N PRO A 603 7.97 7.57 27.65
CA PRO A 603 7.43 6.21 27.49
C PRO A 603 6.01 6.05 28.05
N GLU A 604 5.67 6.76 29.12
CA GLU A 604 4.32 6.77 29.72
C GLU A 604 3.32 7.44 28.78
N LEU A 605 3.74 8.52 28.10
CA LEU A 605 2.90 9.15 27.08
C LEU A 605 2.69 8.21 25.89
N VAL A 606 3.72 7.53 25.40
CA VAL A 606 3.58 6.52 24.34
C VAL A 606 2.56 5.45 24.74
N LYS A 607 2.69 4.89 25.95
CA LYS A 607 1.72 3.92 26.50
C LYS A 607 0.32 4.50 26.60
N TYR A 608 0.18 5.77 26.98
CA TYR A 608 -1.12 6.46 27.06
C TYR A 608 -1.85 6.48 25.71
N TYR A 609 -1.13 6.70 24.59
CA TYR A 609 -1.72 6.65 23.25
C TYR A 609 -2.05 5.23 22.78
N GLN A 610 -1.42 4.20 23.35
CA GLN A 610 -1.61 2.79 23.02
C GLN A 610 -2.58 2.06 23.96
N ASP A 611 -3.04 2.69 25.04
CA ASP A 611 -3.88 2.05 26.04
C ASP A 611 -5.32 1.85 25.52
N ALA A 612 -5.59 0.63 25.04
CA ALA A 612 -6.92 0.22 24.57
C ALA A 612 -7.98 0.11 25.68
N THR A 613 -7.62 0.29 26.95
CA THR A 613 -8.58 0.34 28.07
C THR A 613 -9.15 1.74 28.28
N ARG A 614 -8.53 2.77 27.68
CA ARG A 614 -9.04 4.14 27.73
C ARG A 614 -10.37 4.26 26.99
N GLN A 615 -11.27 4.99 27.61
CA GLN A 615 -12.50 5.44 26.97
C GLN A 615 -12.20 6.71 26.18
N ILE A 616 -12.31 6.61 24.85
CA ILE A 616 -12.18 7.74 23.94
C ILE A 616 -13.57 8.11 23.47
N ASP A 617 -14.01 9.35 23.72
CA ASP A 617 -15.33 9.82 23.29
C ASP A 617 -15.39 9.99 21.76
N PRO A 618 -16.20 9.17 21.05
CA PRO A 618 -16.32 9.24 19.60
C PRO A 618 -17.18 10.43 19.12
N THR A 619 -17.77 11.19 20.03
CA THR A 619 -18.62 12.33 19.70
C THR A 619 -17.79 13.46 19.10
N PRO A 620 -18.15 14.01 17.91
CA PRO A 620 -17.48 15.17 17.36
C PRO A 620 -17.58 16.36 18.32
N LYS A 621 -16.56 17.24 18.36
CA LYS A 621 -16.69 18.51 19.10
C LYS A 621 -17.88 19.29 18.49
N PRO A 622 -18.78 19.87 19.31
CA PRO A 622 -19.86 20.68 18.79
C PRO A 622 -19.29 21.84 17.98
N ARG A 623 -19.90 22.14 16.84
CA ARG A 623 -19.55 23.29 16.01
C ARG A 623 -19.57 24.53 16.91
N LYS A 624 -18.45 25.27 16.99
CA LYS A 624 -18.48 26.61 17.60
C LYS A 624 -19.44 27.44 16.75
N ALA A 625 -20.56 27.83 17.35
CA ALA A 625 -21.64 28.57 16.69
C ALA A 625 -21.15 29.92 16.16
#